data_AF-A0A1G8REH1-F1
#
_entry.id   AF-A0A1G8REH1-F1
#
_cell.length_a   1.000
_cell.length_b   1.000
_cell.length_c   1.000
_cell.angle_alpha   90.00
_cell.angle_beta   90.00
_cell.angle_gamma   90.00
#
_symmetry.space_group_name_H-M   'P 1'
#
loop_
_entity.id
_entity.type
_entity.pdbx_description
1 polymer ?
#
loop_
_entity_poly.entity_id
_entity_poly.type
_entity_poly.pdbx_seq_one_letter_code
_entity_poly.pdbx_strand_id
1 'polypeptide(L)'
;MECGEILHAPCGAGEKPEITSNAYLLLTLGLSPNEEPSQSELAEIVEIAEEKDIGYVVFENNVSSSVTEVIQEEIGAESMVLRNLESISEEDTENNEDYFSIMRKNIETLETALNE
;
A
#
# COMPACT_ATOMS: atom_id res chain seq x y z
N MET A 1 33.08 -46.02 17.76
CA MET A 1 31.66 -46.12 18.15
C MET A 1 30.94 -45.03 17.38
N GLU A 2 29.85 -45.42 16.74
CA GLU A 2 29.38 -44.97 15.43
C GLU A 2 29.07 -43.48 15.27
N CYS A 3 29.37 -42.98 14.07
CA CYS A 3 28.76 -41.79 13.48
C CYS A 3 27.28 -42.08 13.18
N GLY A 4 26.38 -41.23 13.69
CA GLY A 4 25.01 -41.11 13.20
C GLY A 4 24.85 -39.74 12.55
N GLU A 5 24.90 -39.71 11.22
CA GLU A 5 24.51 -38.55 10.41
C GLU A 5 23.03 -38.20 10.66
N ILE A 6 22.70 -36.91 10.67
CA ILE A 6 21.65 -36.29 9.84
C ILE A 6 21.67 -34.77 10.11
N LEU A 7 21.88 -34.02 9.02
CA LEU A 7 21.63 -32.58 8.81
C LEU A 7 22.54 -31.57 9.52
N HIS A 8 23.71 -31.39 8.92
CA HIS A 8 24.43 -30.12 8.88
C HIS A 8 23.60 -29.14 8.03
N ALA A 9 22.79 -28.29 8.65
CA ALA A 9 22.37 -27.05 7.99
C ALA A 9 23.54 -26.06 8.15
N PRO A 10 24.14 -25.54 7.06
CA PRO A 10 25.11 -24.47 7.21
C PRO A 10 24.38 -23.29 7.84
N CYS A 11 25.02 -22.65 8.82
CA CYS A 11 24.67 -21.32 9.28
C CYS A 11 24.99 -20.34 8.13
N GLY A 12 24.17 -20.37 7.10
CA GLY A 12 24.12 -19.37 6.04
C GLY A 12 23.21 -18.26 6.51
N ALA A 13 23.75 -17.04 6.51
CA ALA A 13 23.00 -15.83 6.75
C ALA A 13 21.67 -15.88 5.99
N GLY A 14 20.57 -15.98 6.71
CA GLY A 14 19.29 -15.56 6.17
C GLY A 14 19.43 -14.07 5.94
N GLU A 15 19.70 -13.67 4.69
CA GLU A 15 19.30 -12.36 4.23
C GLU A 15 17.86 -12.19 4.70
N LYS A 16 17.63 -11.22 5.60
CA LYS A 16 16.26 -10.78 5.84
C LYS A 16 15.71 -10.43 4.46
N PRO A 17 14.50 -10.86 4.10
CA PRO A 17 13.90 -10.39 2.86
C PRO A 17 13.97 -8.86 2.90
N GLU A 18 14.73 -8.29 1.97
CA GLU A 18 14.52 -6.89 1.60
C GLU A 18 13.10 -6.86 1.07
N ILE A 19 12.20 -6.30 1.86
CA ILE A 19 10.87 -5.97 1.36
C ILE A 19 11.12 -4.81 0.39
N THR A 20 11.30 -5.14 -0.89
CA THR A 20 11.19 -4.16 -1.97
C THR A 20 9.72 -3.74 -2.01
N SER A 21 9.39 -2.68 -1.29
CA SER A 21 8.02 -2.18 -1.22
C SER A 21 7.73 -1.40 -2.49
N ASN A 22 6.94 -1.98 -3.40
CA ASN A 22 6.48 -1.32 -4.63
C ASN A 22 5.30 -0.35 -4.39
N ALA A 23 4.85 -0.23 -3.14
CA ALA A 23 3.79 0.69 -2.75
C ALA A 23 4.23 1.72 -1.73
N TYR A 24 3.65 2.91 -1.87
CA TYR A 24 3.81 4.01 -0.93
C TYR A 24 2.45 4.46 -0.42
N LEU A 25 2.34 4.57 0.90
CA LEU A 25 1.14 5.04 1.57
C LEU A 25 1.24 6.56 1.72
N LEU A 26 0.40 7.32 1.00
CA LEU A 26 0.40 8.79 1.01
C LEU A 26 0.18 9.39 2.40
N LEU A 27 -0.41 8.64 3.33
CA LEU A 27 -0.59 9.06 4.73
C LEU A 27 0.73 9.46 5.42
N THR A 28 1.86 8.96 4.91
CA THR A 28 3.20 9.32 5.43
C THR A 28 3.69 10.71 5.02
N LEU A 29 3.06 11.35 4.03
CA LEU A 29 3.46 12.68 3.51
C LEU A 29 2.76 13.85 4.20
N GLY A 30 1.85 13.58 5.14
CA GLY A 30 1.13 14.63 5.88
C GLY A 30 0.14 15.44 5.03
N LEU A 31 -0.23 14.91 3.86
CA LEU A 31 -1.20 15.54 2.97
C LEU A 31 -2.61 15.37 3.51
N SER A 32 -3.42 16.41 3.36
CA SER A 32 -4.85 16.37 3.70
C SER A 32 -5.58 15.53 2.63
N PRO A 33 -6.35 14.49 3.03
CA PRO A 33 -7.05 13.62 2.08
C PRO A 33 -8.18 14.33 1.32
N ASN A 34 -8.56 15.54 1.75
CA ASN A 34 -9.71 16.28 1.23
C ASN A 34 -9.31 17.60 0.56
N GLU A 35 -8.03 17.92 0.52
CA GLU A 35 -7.53 19.13 -0.14
C GLU A 35 -6.59 18.72 -1.26
N GLU A 36 -6.69 19.44 -2.37
CA GLU A 36 -5.78 19.25 -3.48
C GLU A 36 -4.35 19.62 -3.05
N PRO A 37 -3.36 18.74 -3.26
CA PRO A 37 -1.98 19.06 -2.94
C PRO A 37 -1.50 20.26 -3.75
N SER A 38 -0.64 21.07 -3.14
CA SER A 38 0.05 22.14 -3.85
C SER A 38 0.99 21.58 -4.92
N GLN A 39 1.36 22.42 -5.88
CA GLN A 39 2.31 22.06 -6.93
C GLN A 39 3.68 21.62 -6.39
N SER A 40 4.12 22.18 -5.25
CA SER A 40 5.35 21.74 -4.59
C SER A 40 5.22 20.36 -3.94
N GLU A 41 4.06 20.07 -3.36
CA GLU A 41 3.80 18.74 -2.77
C GLU A 41 3.70 17.68 -3.86
N LEU A 42 3.01 17.97 -4.97
CA LEU A 42 2.98 17.06 -6.13
C LEU A 42 4.37 16.77 -6.67
N ALA A 43 5.23 17.78 -6.80
CA ALA A 43 6.60 17.58 -7.26
C ALA A 43 7.41 16.66 -6.31
N GLU A 44 7.25 16.81 -5.00
CA GLU A 44 7.88 15.95 -4.00
C GLU A 44 7.36 14.50 -4.08
N ILE A 45 6.04 14.33 -4.27
CA ILE A 45 5.43 13.01 -4.46
C ILE A 45 5.98 12.32 -5.72
N VAL A 46 6.06 13.05 -6.84
CA VAL A 46 6.60 12.55 -8.10
C VAL A 46 8.06 12.14 -7.95
N GLU A 47 8.89 12.98 -7.32
CA GLU A 47 10.31 12.67 -7.09
C GLU A 47 10.47 11.40 -6.25
N ILE A 48 9.69 11.25 -5.19
CA ILE A 48 9.69 10.04 -4.35
C ILE A 48 9.19 8.82 -5.13
N ALA A 49 8.14 8.98 -5.94
CA ALA A 49 7.56 7.93 -6.78
C ALA A 49 8.58 7.40 -7.78
N GLU A 50 9.31 8.29 -8.45
CA GLU A 50 10.37 7.95 -9.40
C GLU A 50 11.59 7.32 -8.71
N GLU A 51 12.04 7.87 -7.57
CA GLU A 51 13.20 7.35 -6.83
C GLU A 51 12.97 5.92 -6.33
N LYS A 52 11.73 5.62 -5.93
CA LYS A 52 11.35 4.35 -5.30
C LYS A 52 10.63 3.37 -6.21
N ASP A 53 10.46 3.71 -7.49
CA ASP A 53 9.76 2.90 -8.48
C ASP A 53 8.35 2.46 -8.00
N ILE A 54 7.59 3.44 -7.50
CA ILE A 54 6.29 3.19 -6.87
C ILE A 54 5.24 2.89 -7.95
N GLY A 55 4.76 1.64 -7.98
CA GLY A 55 3.70 1.19 -8.89
C GLY A 55 2.29 1.41 -8.36
N TYR A 56 2.15 1.52 -7.04
CA TYR A 56 0.85 1.63 -6.36
C TYR A 56 0.80 2.74 -5.32
N VAL A 57 -0.33 3.46 -5.32
CA VAL A 57 -0.66 4.45 -4.30
C VAL A 57 -1.94 4.04 -3.57
N VAL A 58 -1.81 3.87 -2.25
CA VAL A 58 -2.91 3.43 -1.40
C VAL A 58 -3.53 4.64 -0.70
N PHE A 59 -4.83 4.83 -0.89
CA PHE A 59 -5.65 5.90 -0.31
C PHE A 59 -6.61 5.36 0.74
N GLU A 60 -7.08 6.26 1.62
CA GLU A 60 -8.22 5.96 2.48
C GLU A 60 -9.56 6.06 1.70
N ASN A 61 -10.59 5.39 2.19
CA ASN A 61 -11.90 5.29 1.52
C ASN A 61 -12.68 6.61 1.40
N ASN A 62 -12.24 7.70 2.06
CA ASN A 62 -12.92 8.99 2.06
C ASN A 62 -12.11 10.10 1.36
N VAL A 63 -11.13 9.75 0.52
CA VAL A 63 -10.39 10.71 -0.31
C VAL A 63 -11.21 11.10 -1.54
N SER A 64 -11.24 12.39 -1.88
CA SER A 64 -11.96 12.87 -3.07
C SER A 64 -11.34 12.33 -4.37
N SER A 65 -12.18 11.98 -5.36
CA SER A 65 -11.72 11.43 -6.64
C SER A 65 -10.80 12.39 -7.41
N SER A 66 -11.00 13.70 -7.30
CA SER A 66 -10.14 14.69 -7.94
C SER A 66 -8.71 14.64 -7.42
N VAL A 67 -8.53 14.42 -6.12
CA VAL A 67 -7.19 14.29 -5.52
C VAL A 67 -6.53 12.99 -5.96
N THR A 68 -7.27 11.87 -5.98
CA THR A 68 -6.71 10.59 -6.42
C THR A 68 -6.33 10.63 -7.90
N GLU A 69 -7.18 11.21 -8.75
CA GLU A 69 -6.93 11.33 -10.20
C GLU A 69 -5.67 12.14 -10.50
N VAL A 70 -5.53 13.34 -9.90
CA VAL A 70 -4.34 14.19 -10.11
C VAL A 70 -3.07 13.45 -9.71
N ILE A 71 -3.05 12.81 -8.54
CA ILE A 71 -1.85 12.11 -8.07
C ILE A 71 -1.50 10.94 -9.00
N GLN A 72 -2.49 10.16 -9.43
CA GLN A 72 -2.28 9.05 -10.36
C GLN A 72 -1.75 9.52 -11.72
N GLU A 73 -2.29 10.62 -12.25
CA GLU A 73 -1.84 11.18 -13.54
C GLU A 73 -0.39 11.68 -13.49
N GLU A 74 0.00 12.31 -12.39
CA GLU A 74 1.34 12.88 -12.23
C GLU A 74 2.43 11.80 -12.03
N ILE A 75 2.13 10.73 -11.28
CA ILE A 75 3.13 9.69 -10.97
C ILE A 75 3.04 8.45 -11.87
N GLY A 76 1.93 8.25 -12.57
CA GLY A 76 1.70 7.07 -13.42
C GLY A 76 1.45 5.76 -12.66
N ALA A 77 1.03 5.83 -11.39
CA ALA A 77 0.77 4.67 -10.53
C ALA A 77 -0.72 4.32 -10.45
N GLU A 78 -1.01 3.06 -10.14
CA GLU A 78 -2.37 2.61 -9.89
C GLU A 78 -2.82 3.00 -8.47
N SER A 79 -4.06 3.49 -8.35
CA SER A 79 -4.64 3.75 -7.03
C SER A 79 -5.31 2.51 -6.45
N MET A 80 -5.16 2.37 -5.14
CA MET A 80 -5.82 1.35 -4.35
C MET A 80 -6.47 2.00 -3.13
N VAL A 81 -7.45 1.31 -2.55
CA VAL A 81 -8.17 1.78 -1.37
C VAL A 81 -7.92 0.86 -0.18
N LEU A 82 -7.60 1.47 0.95
CA LEU A 82 -7.53 0.85 2.26
C LEU A 82 -8.62 1.47 3.15
N ARG A 83 -9.56 0.64 3.63
CA ARG A 83 -10.65 1.10 4.50
C ARG A 83 -10.15 1.24 5.94
N ASN A 84 -10.27 2.43 6.53
CA ASN A 84 -9.84 2.70 7.92
C ASN A 84 -10.91 2.35 8.98
N LEU A 85 -12.10 1.93 8.54
CA LEU A 85 -13.25 1.54 9.38
C LEU A 85 -13.87 2.66 10.23
N GLU A 86 -13.61 3.94 9.92
CA GLU A 86 -14.26 5.06 10.60
C GLU A 86 -15.77 5.13 10.33
N SER A 87 -16.19 4.67 9.15
CA SER A 87 -17.59 4.60 8.75
C SER A 87 -17.84 3.41 7.80
N ILE A 88 -19.10 2.98 7.72
CA ILE A 88 -19.58 2.06 6.68
C ILE A 88 -20.18 2.91 5.57
N SER A 89 -19.71 2.74 4.34
CA SER A 89 -20.26 3.45 3.19
C SER A 89 -21.62 2.89 2.77
N GLU A 90 -22.36 3.63 1.93
CA GLU A 90 -23.59 3.11 1.32
C GLU A 90 -23.28 1.85 0.49
N GLU A 91 -22.18 1.85 -0.27
CA GLU A 91 -21.71 0.70 -1.04
C GLU A 91 -21.42 -0.52 -0.14
N ASP A 92 -20.72 -0.33 0.98
CA ASP A 92 -20.44 -1.42 1.93
C ASP A 92 -21.74 -1.99 2.51
N THR A 93 -22.73 -1.13 2.77
CA THR A 93 -24.06 -1.55 3.25
C THR A 93 -24.82 -2.36 2.20
N GLU A 94 -24.83 -1.89 0.95
CA GLU A 94 -25.46 -2.59 -0.18
C GLU A 94 -24.83 -3.96 -0.43
N ASN A 95 -23.51 -4.06 -0.24
CA ASN A 95 -22.74 -5.29 -0.39
C ASN A 95 -22.78 -6.21 0.85
N ASN A 96 -23.49 -5.83 1.92
CA ASN A 96 -23.52 -6.55 3.20
C ASN A 96 -22.12 -6.79 3.78
N GLU A 97 -21.23 -5.83 3.61
CA GLU A 97 -19.88 -5.89 4.14
C GLU A 97 -19.90 -5.76 5.67
N ASP A 98 -19.12 -6.61 6.32
CA ASP A 98 -18.85 -6.54 7.75
C ASP A 98 -17.37 -6.25 8.00
N TYR A 99 -17.01 -6.11 9.28
CA TYR A 99 -15.63 -5.90 9.69
C TYR A 99 -14.66 -6.91 9.05
N PHE A 100 -15.03 -8.18 9.02
CA PHE A 100 -14.13 -9.23 8.55
C PHE A 100 -14.02 -9.24 7.02
N SER A 101 -15.10 -8.96 6.29
CA SER A 101 -15.05 -8.86 4.84
C SER A 101 -14.23 -7.65 4.40
N ILE A 102 -14.39 -6.51 5.07
CA ILE A 102 -13.58 -5.32 4.83
C ILE A 102 -12.10 -5.59 5.12
N MET A 103 -11.77 -6.22 6.25
CA MET A 103 -10.38 -6.51 6.58
C MET A 103 -9.73 -7.53 5.65
N ARG A 104 -10.50 -8.49 5.10
CA ARG A 104 -9.99 -9.38 4.04
C ARG A 104 -9.64 -8.59 2.78
N LYS A 105 -10.50 -7.67 2.33
CA LYS A 105 -10.19 -6.78 1.21
C LYS A 105 -8.96 -5.90 1.48
N ASN A 106 -8.81 -5.38 2.70
CA ASN A 106 -7.63 -4.61 3.07
C ASN A 106 -6.34 -5.47 3.01
N ILE A 107 -6.39 -6.73 3.41
CA ILE A 107 -5.26 -7.65 3.29
C ILE A 107 -4.93 -7.87 1.82
N GLU A 108 -5.92 -8.13 0.96
CA GLU A 108 -5.73 -8.29 -0.49
C GLU A 108 -5.07 -7.03 -1.10
N THR A 109 -5.57 -5.84 -0.79
CA THR A 109 -4.97 -4.57 -1.22
C THR A 109 -3.49 -4.49 -0.82
N LEU A 110 -3.16 -4.79 0.45
CA LEU A 110 -1.80 -4.71 0.94
C LEU A 110 -0.90 -5.79 0.34
N GLU A 111 -1.43 -6.99 0.08
CA GLU A 111 -0.70 -8.07 -0.57
C GLU A 111 -0.32 -7.69 -2.00
N THR A 112 -1.23 -7.11 -2.78
CA THR A 112 -0.91 -6.61 -4.12
C THR A 112 0.13 -5.49 -4.04
N ALA A 113 -0.13 -4.48 -3.21
CA ALA A 113 0.71 -3.31 -3.08
C ALA A 113 2.16 -3.64 -2.66
N LEU A 114 2.36 -4.69 -1.84
CA LEU A 114 3.66 -5.03 -1.28
C LEU A 114 4.42 -6.14 -2.02
N ASN A 115 3.78 -6.88 -2.92
CA ASN A 115 4.39 -8.06 -3.55
C ASN A 115 4.36 -8.08 -5.08
N GLU A 116 3.58 -7.21 -5.74
CA GLU A 116 3.58 -7.04 -7.20
C GLU A 116 4.43 -5.85 -7.63
#